data_AF-A0A0K1K1U8-F1
#
_entry.id   AF-A0A0K1K1U8-F1
#
_cell.length_a   1.000
_cell.length_b   1.000
_cell.length_c   1.000
_cell.angle_alpha   90.00
_cell.angle_beta   90.00
_cell.angle_gamma   90.00
#
_symmetry.space_group_name_H-M   'P 1'
#
loop_
_entity.id
_entity.type
_entity.pdbx_description
1 polymer ?
#
loop_
_entity_poly.entity_id
_entity_poly.type
_entity_poly.pdbx_seq_one_letter_code
_entity_poly.pdbx_strand_id
1 'polypeptide(L)'
;MTSRSVLISVAAASFGMIAVAMYLQHVMDLLPCPLCVIQRYLFIAIGVTALVGVFAHKPKLGAGLGLLAALGGVGVGAKHLYVLAHPGLSCGIDPMETFLNKIPTATFLPWVFQADGLCENATEGLFGLSIPQWAVVWFGIFALVSLWTLLRRRA
;
A
#
# COMPACT_ATOMS: atom_id res chain seq x y z
N MET A 1 11.88 -10.78 21.38
CA MET A 1 11.55 -9.64 20.50
C MET A 1 10.43 -8.82 21.11
N THR A 2 10.73 -7.61 21.58
CA THR A 2 9.76 -6.69 22.17
C THR A 2 8.75 -6.24 21.10
N SER A 3 7.46 -6.15 21.42
CA SER A 3 6.42 -5.72 20.45
C SER A 3 6.76 -4.41 19.73
N ARG A 4 7.54 -3.52 20.36
CA ARG A 4 8.07 -2.30 19.74
C ARG A 4 8.99 -2.56 18.56
N SER A 5 9.93 -3.50 18.66
CA SER A 5 10.87 -3.81 17.58
C SER A 5 10.13 -4.31 16.34
N VAL A 6 9.04 -5.06 16.53
CA VAL A 6 8.19 -5.55 15.42
C VAL A 6 7.49 -4.38 14.72
N LEU A 7 6.88 -3.44 15.46
CA LEU A 7 6.25 -2.27 14.84
C LEU A 7 7.26 -1.38 14.12
N ILE A 8 8.48 -1.22 14.65
CA ILE A 8 9.54 -0.46 13.98
C ILE A 8 9.96 -1.15 12.68
N SER A 9 10.12 -2.48 12.67
CA SER A 9 10.43 -3.20 11.43
C SER A 9 9.33 -3.08 10.38
N VAL A 10 8.05 -3.08 10.80
CA VAL A 10 6.92 -2.86 9.89
C VAL A 10 6.95 -1.44 9.32
N ALA A 11 7.17 -0.43 10.15
CA ALA A 11 7.28 0.95 9.69
C ALA A 11 8.44 1.11 8.70
N ALA A 12 9.62 0.59 9.03
CA ALA A 12 10.80 0.64 8.16
C ALA A 12 10.55 -0.06 6.82
N ALA A 13 9.91 -1.24 6.83
CA ALA A 13 9.57 -1.98 5.62
C ALA A 13 8.53 -1.22 4.76
N SER A 14 7.52 -0.58 5.36
CA SER A 14 6.54 0.24 4.63
C SER A 14 7.21 1.42 3.91
N PHE A 15 8.10 2.14 4.60
CA PHE A 15 8.85 3.23 3.97
C PHE A 15 9.81 2.73 2.88
N GLY A 16 10.46 1.58 3.11
CA GLY A 16 11.30 0.92 2.10
C GLY A 16 10.54 0.60 0.82
N MET A 17 9.31 0.10 0.93
CA MET A 17 8.48 -0.18 -0.25
C MET A 17 8.02 1.09 -0.98
N ILE A 18 7.74 2.17 -0.26
CA ILE A 18 7.44 3.46 -0.90
C ILE A 18 8.66 3.95 -1.70
N ALA A 19 9.87 3.81 -1.14
CA ALA A 19 11.11 4.16 -1.83
C ALA A 19 11.32 3.31 -3.09
N VAL A 20 11.06 2.00 -3.03
CA VAL A 20 11.10 1.11 -4.21
C VAL A 20 10.07 1.53 -5.25
N ALA A 21 8.85 1.89 -4.83
CA ALA A 21 7.81 2.35 -5.74
C ALA A 21 8.17 3.68 -6.43
N MET A 22 8.83 4.60 -5.72
CA MET A 22 9.34 5.84 -6.32
C MET A 22 10.50 5.58 -7.27
N TYR A 23 11.39 4.64 -6.92
CA TYR A 23 12.49 4.23 -7.80
C TYR A 23 11.96 3.67 -9.11
N LEU A 24 10.95 2.80 -9.06
CA LEU A 24 10.30 2.26 -10.26
C LEU A 24 9.66 3.35 -11.11
N GLN A 25 8.98 4.32 -10.49
CA GLN A 25 8.36 5.42 -11.22
C GLN A 25 9.39 6.33 -11.89
N HIS A 26 10.53 6.61 -11.24
CA HIS A 26 11.55 7.52 -11.76
C HIS A 26 12.54 6.88 -12.74
N VAL A 27 12.83 5.60 -12.56
CA VAL A 27 13.87 4.91 -13.33
C VAL A 27 13.30 4.16 -14.51
N MET A 28 12.07 3.65 -14.39
CA MET A 28 11.41 2.88 -15.44
C MET A 28 10.34 3.70 -16.19
N ASP A 29 10.14 4.98 -15.85
CA ASP A 29 9.16 5.89 -16.50
C ASP A 29 7.71 5.33 -16.58
N LEU A 30 7.30 4.52 -15.60
CA LEU A 30 5.94 3.97 -15.57
C LEU A 30 4.94 5.04 -15.13
N LEU A 31 3.86 5.17 -15.91
CA LEU A 31 2.72 5.99 -15.50
C LEU A 31 2.03 5.36 -14.27
N PRO A 32 1.84 6.12 -13.17
CA PRO A 32 1.20 5.60 -11.97
C PRO A 32 -0.30 5.38 -12.20
N CYS A 33 -0.79 4.20 -11.80
CA CYS A 33 -2.20 3.84 -11.85
C CYS A 33 -2.96 4.28 -10.59
N PRO A 34 -4.28 4.53 -10.64
CA PRO A 34 -5.05 5.05 -9.51
C PRO A 34 -5.07 4.08 -8.34
N LEU A 35 -5.23 2.78 -8.63
CA LEU A 35 -5.17 1.72 -7.63
C LEU A 35 -3.79 1.61 -6.98
N CYS A 36 -2.72 1.85 -7.74
CA CYS A 36 -1.34 1.86 -7.26
C CYS A 36 -1.11 2.99 -6.27
N VAL A 37 -1.66 4.17 -6.56
CA VAL A 37 -1.60 5.33 -5.67
C VAL A 37 -2.38 5.08 -4.39
N ILE A 38 -3.58 4.48 -4.46
CA ILE A 38 -4.34 4.06 -3.26
C ILE A 38 -3.53 3.09 -2.39
N GLN A 39 -2.84 2.12 -3.01
CA GLN A 39 -1.96 1.21 -2.28
C GLN A 39 -0.81 1.95 -1.56
N ARG A 40 -0.21 2.98 -2.18
CA ARG A 40 0.80 3.81 -1.52
C ARG A 40 0.24 4.52 -0.28
N TYR A 41 -0.97 5.09 -0.37
CA TYR A 41 -1.63 5.69 0.80
C TYR A 41 -1.86 4.68 1.93
N LEU A 42 -2.22 3.44 1.59
CA LEU A 42 -2.41 2.39 2.58
C LEU A 42 -1.09 1.97 3.24
N PHE A 43 0.02 1.90 2.50
CA PHE A 43 1.34 1.67 3.10
C PHE A 43 1.77 2.80 4.04
N ILE A 44 1.52 4.07 3.67
CA ILE A 44 1.76 5.22 4.54
C ILE A 44 0.91 5.10 5.81
N ALA A 45 -0.37 4.76 5.68
CA ALA A 45 -1.25 4.57 6.83
C ALA A 45 -0.76 3.45 7.76
N ILE A 46 -0.27 2.33 7.22
CA ILE A 46 0.33 1.24 8.02
C ILE A 46 1.59 1.75 8.75
N GLY A 47 2.49 2.45 8.05
CA GLY A 47 3.71 3.00 8.63
C GLY A 47 3.43 4.00 9.76
N VAL A 48 2.50 4.93 9.53
CA VAL A 48 2.10 5.95 10.52
C VAL A 48 1.41 5.31 11.73
N THR A 49 0.47 4.38 11.52
CA THR A 49 -0.22 3.71 12.63
C THR A 49 0.73 2.84 13.45
N ALA A 50 1.73 2.22 12.83
CA ALA A 50 2.80 1.51 13.52
C ALA A 50 3.67 2.48 14.35
N LEU A 51 4.10 3.62 13.79
CA LEU A 51 4.85 4.66 14.50
C LEU A 51 4.07 5.21 15.70
N VAL A 52 2.79 5.54 15.50
CA VAL A 52 1.89 6.01 16.58
C VAL A 52 1.76 4.95 17.66
N GLY A 53 1.62 3.67 17.30
CA GLY A 53 1.58 2.56 18.26
C GLY A 53 2.85 2.43 19.12
N VAL A 54 4.01 2.73 18.54
CA VAL A 54 5.31 2.74 19.26
C VAL A 54 5.40 3.95 20.19
N PHE A 55 5.08 5.15 19.69
CA PHE A 55 5.23 6.41 20.41
C PHE A 55 4.20 6.56 21.54
N ALA A 56 2.94 6.21 21.27
CA ALA A 56 1.87 6.22 22.27
C ALA A 56 1.97 5.10 23.32
N HIS A 57 3.00 4.25 23.26
CA HIS A 57 3.19 3.08 24.13
C HIS A 57 1.99 2.10 24.16
N LYS A 58 1.07 2.20 23.17
CA LYS A 58 -0.12 1.35 23.01
C LYS A 58 0.02 0.49 21.74
N PRO A 59 0.86 -0.57 21.76
CA PRO A 59 1.14 -1.38 20.58
C PRO A 59 -0.09 -2.10 20.02
N LYS A 60 -1.09 -2.40 20.86
CA LYS A 60 -2.35 -3.02 20.44
C LYS A 60 -3.19 -2.11 19.54
N LEU A 61 -3.19 -0.81 19.82
CA LEU A 61 -3.99 0.16 19.06
C LEU A 61 -3.36 0.41 17.69
N GLY A 62 -2.03 0.56 17.66
CA GLY A 62 -1.27 0.68 16.41
C GLY A 62 -1.34 -0.59 15.55
N ALA A 63 -1.23 -1.78 16.16
CA ALA A 63 -1.38 -3.04 15.44
C ALA A 63 -2.81 -3.29 14.93
N GLY A 64 -3.83 -2.85 15.67
CA GLY A 64 -5.24 -2.96 15.23
C GLY A 64 -5.55 -2.06 14.04
N LEU A 65 -5.10 -0.80 14.10
CA LEU A 65 -5.24 0.14 12.98
C LEU A 65 -4.40 -0.30 11.77
N GLY A 66 -3.18 -0.79 12.00
CA GLY A 66 -2.32 -1.35 10.96
C GLY A 66 -2.93 -2.58 10.30
N LEU A 67 -3.60 -3.45 11.07
CA LEU A 67 -4.33 -4.60 10.54
C LEU A 67 -5.49 -4.15 9.62
N LEU A 68 -6.29 -3.17 10.05
CA LEU A 68 -7.38 -2.63 9.23
C LEU A 68 -6.86 -2.04 7.92
N ALA A 69 -5.77 -1.27 7.97
CA ALA A 69 -5.13 -0.72 6.79
C ALA A 69 -4.55 -1.80 5.88
N ALA A 70 -3.95 -2.85 6.45
CA ALA A 70 -3.42 -3.99 5.68
C ALA A 70 -4.53 -4.82 5.02
N LEU A 71 -5.66 -5.05 5.71
CA LEU A 71 -6.84 -5.69 5.12
C LEU A 71 -7.42 -4.86 3.98
N GLY A 72 -7.49 -3.54 4.15
CA GLY A 72 -7.81 -2.62 3.06
C GLY A 72 -6.85 -2.75 1.87
N GLY A 73 -5.55 -2.84 2.14
CA GLY A 73 -4.51 -3.06 1.13
C GLY A 73 -4.66 -4.36 0.36
N VAL A 74 -4.95 -5.47 1.05
CA VAL A 74 -5.24 -6.76 0.41
C VAL A 74 -6.51 -6.66 -0.44
N GLY A 75 -7.56 -6.00 0.04
CA GLY A 75 -8.80 -5.81 -0.73
C GLY A 75 -8.61 -5.00 -2.01
N VAL A 76 -7.90 -3.87 -1.92
CA VAL A 76 -7.55 -3.03 -3.08
C VAL A 76 -6.63 -3.79 -4.04
N GLY A 77 -5.66 -4.54 -3.51
CA GLY A 77 -4.78 -5.41 -4.28
C GLY A 77 -5.53 -6.51 -5.03
N ALA A 78 -6.44 -7.21 -4.37
CA ALA A 78 -7.27 -8.25 -4.98
C ALA A 78 -8.16 -7.68 -6.09
N LYS A 79 -8.75 -6.49 -5.87
CA LYS A 79 -9.47 -5.76 -6.92
C LYS A 79 -8.56 -5.45 -8.10
N HIS A 80 -7.32 -5.04 -7.86
CA HIS A 80 -6.36 -4.74 -8.92
C HIS A 80 -6.01 -6.00 -9.74
N LEU A 81 -5.76 -7.15 -9.10
CA LEU A 81 -5.55 -8.42 -9.80
C LEU A 81 -6.79 -8.84 -10.59
N TYR A 82 -7.99 -8.61 -10.05
CA TYR A 82 -9.23 -8.90 -10.75
C TYR A 82 -9.39 -8.08 -12.03
N VAL A 83 -9.05 -6.79 -11.97
CA VAL A 83 -9.04 -5.90 -13.15
C VAL A 83 -7.99 -6.35 -14.17
N LEU A 84 -6.80 -6.77 -13.70
CA LEU A 84 -5.75 -7.28 -14.58
C LEU A 84 -6.15 -8.59 -15.29
N ALA A 85 -6.95 -9.43 -14.63
CA ALA A 85 -7.45 -10.68 -15.19
C ALA A 85 -8.67 -10.50 -16.14
N HIS A 86 -9.39 -9.37 -16.03
CA HIS A 86 -10.56 -9.05 -16.87
C HIS A 86 -10.36 -7.71 -17.58
N PRO A 87 -9.48 -7.67 -18.60
CA PRO A 87 -9.29 -6.47 -19.38
C PRO A 87 -10.58 -6.11 -20.12
N GLY A 88 -11.16 -4.94 -19.84
CA GLY A 88 -12.43 -4.45 -20.39
C GLY A 88 -13.43 -3.93 -19.37
N LEU A 89 -13.29 -4.24 -18.07
CA LEU A 89 -14.21 -3.75 -17.02
C LEU A 89 -13.90 -2.33 -16.50
N SER A 90 -12.67 -1.83 -16.71
CA SER A 90 -12.21 -0.51 -16.25
C SER A 90 -11.65 0.34 -17.39
N CYS A 91 -12.13 0.13 -18.63
CA CYS A 91 -11.75 0.96 -19.78
C CYS A 91 -12.56 2.28 -19.77
N GLY A 92 -12.19 3.20 -18.89
CA GLY A 92 -12.78 4.54 -18.78
C GLY A 92 -12.16 5.33 -17.62
N ILE A 93 -12.38 6.66 -17.60
CA ILE A 93 -12.02 7.53 -16.47
C ILE A 93 -12.58 6.89 -15.21
N ASP A 94 -11.73 6.22 -14.44
CA ASP A 94 -12.16 5.59 -13.21
C ASP A 94 -12.73 6.72 -12.34
N PRO A 95 -13.98 6.65 -11.84
CA PRO A 95 -14.47 7.68 -10.92
C PRO A 95 -13.49 7.86 -9.75
N MET A 96 -12.76 6.80 -9.38
CA MET A 96 -11.64 6.83 -8.44
C MET A 96 -10.45 7.72 -8.87
N GLU A 97 -10.05 7.77 -10.14
CA GLU A 97 -9.05 8.73 -10.68
C GLU A 97 -9.49 10.16 -10.43
N THR A 98 -10.73 10.48 -10.81
CA THR A 98 -11.26 11.84 -10.71
C THR A 98 -11.44 12.26 -9.25
N PHE A 99 -11.81 11.32 -8.38
CA PHE A 99 -11.86 11.56 -6.94
C PHE A 99 -10.46 11.76 -6.37
N LEU A 100 -9.48 10.91 -6.68
CA LEU A 100 -8.10 11.03 -6.18
C LEU A 100 -7.42 12.32 -6.62
N ASN A 101 -7.52 12.68 -7.90
CA ASN A 101 -6.94 13.91 -8.46
C ASN A 101 -7.62 15.19 -7.93
N LYS A 102 -8.83 15.08 -7.37
CA LYS A 102 -9.50 16.18 -6.63
C LYS A 102 -9.12 16.27 -5.16
N ILE A 103 -8.42 15.29 -4.58
CA ILE A 103 -7.97 15.37 -3.19
C ILE A 103 -6.80 16.35 -3.13
N PRO A 104 -6.78 17.30 -2.17
CA PRO A 104 -5.71 18.31 -2.07
C PRO A 104 -4.30 17.71 -1.97
N THR A 105 -4.14 16.48 -1.45
CA THR A 105 -2.84 15.79 -1.43
C THR A 105 -2.29 15.48 -2.83
N ALA A 106 -3.16 15.19 -3.80
CA ALA A 106 -2.77 15.01 -5.20
C ALA A 106 -2.40 16.35 -5.86
N THR A 107 -3.10 17.43 -5.50
CA THR A 107 -2.83 18.78 -6.02
C THR A 107 -1.54 19.39 -5.45
N PHE A 108 -1.19 19.10 -4.20
CA PHE A 108 0.05 19.60 -3.57
C PHE A 108 1.30 18.80 -3.96
N LEU A 109 1.20 17.48 -4.20
CA LEU A 109 2.32 16.62 -4.63
C LEU A 109 1.97 15.82 -5.90
N PRO A 110 1.79 16.48 -7.06
CA PRO A 110 1.41 15.81 -8.30
C PRO A 110 2.43 14.74 -8.72
N TRP A 111 3.72 14.94 -8.45
CA TRP A 111 4.77 13.98 -8.84
C TRP A 111 4.68 12.61 -8.15
N VAL A 112 3.97 12.48 -7.01
CA VAL A 112 3.76 11.20 -6.31
C VAL A 112 2.35 10.65 -6.48
N PHE A 113 1.36 11.55 -6.58
CA PHE A 113 -0.05 11.22 -6.38
C PHE A 113 -0.96 11.52 -7.56
N GLN A 114 -0.45 12.17 -8.61
CA GLN A 114 -1.18 12.28 -9.87
C GLN A 114 -1.18 10.92 -10.52
N ALA A 115 -2.37 10.41 -10.82
CA ALA A 115 -2.54 9.16 -11.52
C ALA A 115 -2.93 9.48 -12.98
N ASP A 116 -2.12 8.97 -13.91
CA ASP A 116 -2.24 9.23 -15.35
C ASP A 116 -2.19 7.92 -16.16
N GLY A 117 -2.01 6.77 -15.49
CA GLY A 117 -1.84 5.46 -16.12
C GLY A 117 -3.08 4.57 -16.08
N LEU A 118 -3.31 3.80 -17.15
CA LEU A 118 -4.37 2.78 -17.21
C LEU A 118 -4.03 1.58 -16.33
N CYS A 119 -5.00 1.09 -15.55
CA CYS A 119 -4.83 -0.07 -14.66
C CYS A 119 -4.47 -1.37 -15.41
N GLU A 120 -4.85 -1.52 -16.68
CA GLU A 120 -4.55 -2.71 -17.50
C GLU A 120 -3.09 -2.80 -17.94
N ASN A 121 -2.38 -1.67 -18.00
CA ASN A 121 -0.99 -1.62 -18.49
C ASN A 121 0.04 -1.86 -17.38
N ALA A 122 -0.39 -2.18 -16.16
CA ALA A 122 0.48 -2.51 -15.03
C ALA A 122 1.01 -3.96 -15.08
N THR A 123 1.37 -4.46 -16.27
CA THR A 123 1.90 -5.81 -16.51
C THR A 123 3.41 -5.91 -16.38
N GLU A 124 4.12 -4.78 -16.31
CA GLU A 124 5.56 -4.73 -16.11
C GLU A 124 5.94 -5.47 -14.81
N GLY A 125 6.55 -6.64 -14.99
CA GLY A 125 6.84 -7.59 -13.92
C GLY A 125 8.27 -7.42 -13.41
N LEU A 126 8.42 -7.27 -12.09
CA LEU A 126 9.72 -7.37 -11.44
C LEU A 126 9.92 -8.85 -11.02
N PHE A 127 10.94 -9.52 -11.57
CA PHE A 127 11.21 -10.94 -11.31
C PHE A 127 10.03 -11.88 -11.68
N GLY A 128 9.27 -11.57 -12.73
CA GLY A 128 8.19 -12.44 -13.24
C GLY A 128 6.86 -12.35 -12.49
N LEU A 129 6.76 -11.53 -11.44
CA LEU A 129 5.50 -11.12 -10.80
C LEU A 129 5.22 -9.66 -11.10
N SER A 130 3.95 -9.32 -11.36
CA SER A 130 3.55 -7.93 -11.57
C SER A 130 3.69 -7.11 -10.29
N ILE A 131 4.03 -5.82 -10.43
CA ILE A 131 4.10 -4.86 -9.32
C ILE A 131 2.88 -4.94 -8.37
N PRO A 132 1.62 -5.03 -8.86
CA PRO A 132 0.47 -5.18 -7.97
C PRO A 132 0.44 -6.51 -7.21
N GLN A 133 0.92 -7.62 -7.79
CA GLN A 133 1.02 -8.90 -7.08
C GLN A 133 2.01 -8.80 -5.91
N TRP A 134 3.17 -8.17 -6.13
CA TRP A 134 4.13 -7.92 -5.05
C TRP A 134 3.54 -7.08 -3.92
N ALA A 135 2.80 -6.02 -4.25
CA ALA A 135 2.14 -5.19 -3.24
C ALA A 135 1.17 -6.01 -2.37
N VAL A 136 0.36 -6.90 -2.98
CA VAL A 136 -0.58 -7.77 -2.24
C VAL A 136 0.15 -8.71 -1.29
N VAL A 137 1.25 -9.34 -1.74
CA VAL A 137 2.06 -10.23 -0.90
C VAL A 137 2.55 -9.49 0.33
N TRP A 138 3.08 -8.27 0.15
CA TRP A 138 3.57 -7.47 1.26
C TRP A 138 2.46 -6.98 2.20
N PHE A 139 1.29 -6.59 1.67
CA PHE A 139 0.13 -6.30 2.51
C PHE A 139 -0.30 -7.52 3.33
N GLY A 140 -0.25 -8.71 2.74
CA GLY A 140 -0.47 -9.98 3.44
C GLY A 140 0.53 -10.21 4.56
N ILE A 141 1.83 -9.97 4.32
CA ILE A 141 2.88 -10.07 5.35
C ILE A 141 2.61 -9.07 6.47
N PHE A 142 2.30 -7.80 6.17
CA PHE A 142 2.00 -6.80 7.19
C PHE A 142 0.72 -7.10 7.96
N ALA A 143 -0.30 -7.67 7.32
CA ALA A 143 -1.51 -8.14 7.99
C ALA A 143 -1.17 -9.27 8.98
N LEU A 144 -0.41 -10.28 8.54
CA LEU A 144 0.02 -11.40 9.38
C LEU A 144 0.87 -10.94 10.56
N VAL A 145 1.84 -10.05 10.33
CA VAL A 145 2.70 -9.51 11.38
C VAL A 145 1.88 -8.68 12.37
N SER A 146 0.98 -7.81 11.88
CA SER A 146 0.11 -7.01 12.74
C SER A 146 -0.83 -7.89 13.57
N LEU A 147 -1.43 -8.92 12.96
CA LEU A 147 -2.28 -9.90 13.62
C LEU A 147 -1.51 -10.68 14.69
N TRP A 148 -0.31 -11.15 14.36
CA TRP A 148 0.56 -11.86 15.30
C TRP A 148 0.96 -10.98 16.48
N THR A 149 1.22 -9.69 16.24
CA THR A 149 1.52 -8.74 17.31
C THR A 149 0.30 -8.47 18.21
N LEU A 150 -0.91 -8.56 17.67
CA LEU A 150 -2.17 -8.43 18.40
C LEU A 150 -2.49 -9.69 19.22
N LEU A 151 -2.25 -10.87 18.64
CA LEU A 151 -2.46 -12.19 19.24
C LEU A 151 -1.41 -12.55 20.28
N ARG A 152 -0.17 -12.04 20.15
CA ARG A 152 0.82 -12.04 21.23
C ARG A 152 0.35 -11.10 22.34
N ARG A 153 -0.65 -11.54 23.10
CA ARG A 153 -0.89 -11.06 24.46
C ARG A 153 0.42 -11.26 25.21
N ARG A 154 0.93 -10.19 25.85
CA ARG A 154 2.01 -10.33 26.85
C ARG A 154 1.53 -11.39 27.83
N ALA A 155 2.17 -12.57 27.82
CA ALA A 155 2.30 -13.39 29.01
C ALA A 155 3.28 -12.66 29.93
#